data_AF-A0AAU7BK78-F1
#
_entry.id   AF-A0AAU7BK78-F1
#
_cell.length_a   1.000
_cell.length_b   1.000
_cell.length_c   1.000
_cell.angle_alpha   90.00
_cell.angle_beta   90.00
_cell.angle_gamma   90.00
#
_symmetry.space_group_name_H-M   'P 1'
#
loop_
_entity.id
_entity.type
_entity.pdbx_description
1 polymer ?
#
loop_
_entity_poly.entity_id
_entity_poly.type
_entity_poly.pdbx_seq_one_letter_code
_entity_poly.pdbx_strand_id
1 'polypeptide(L)'
;MHQVLASHIDPTRPNALFQVQELVHDAWGREIEDRQYDWLEGKPFPADVPFLAQRYLYDNWEGRSVVIRHDNVQEHTLFDPTVEDENRNVCKTTWLQVAQQTEKARRSGPGAMRSRRRYG
;
A
#
# COMPACT_ATOMS: atom_id res chain seq x y z
N MET A 1 -4.70 -0.76 -29.62
CA MET A 1 -6.08 -0.27 -29.45
C MET A 1 -6.07 0.69 -28.27
N HIS A 2 -6.35 1.97 -28.49
CA HIS A 2 -6.46 2.94 -27.39
C HIS A 2 -7.87 2.81 -26.82
N GLN A 3 -8.00 2.37 -25.56
CA GLN A 3 -9.27 2.45 -24.85
C GLN A 3 -9.64 3.91 -24.71
N VAL A 4 -10.78 4.29 -25.28
CA VAL A 4 -11.39 5.59 -25.10
C VAL A 4 -11.84 5.66 -23.64
N LEU A 5 -11.14 6.45 -22.82
CA LEU A 5 -11.59 6.82 -21.48
C LEU A 5 -12.90 7.58 -21.65
N ALA A 6 -14.03 6.89 -21.45
CA ALA A 6 -15.35 7.49 -21.46
C ALA A 6 -15.35 8.66 -20.48
N SER A 7 -15.66 9.87 -20.93
CA SER A 7 -15.83 11.06 -20.08
C SER A 7 -16.53 10.70 -18.76
N HIS A 8 -15.85 10.87 -17.62
CA HIS A 8 -16.37 10.49 -16.28
C HIS A 8 -17.40 11.51 -15.75
N ILE A 9 -17.88 12.39 -16.63
CA ILE A 9 -18.86 13.43 -16.32
C ILE A 9 -20.25 12.83 -16.55
N ASP A 10 -21.04 12.70 -15.47
CA ASP A 10 -22.47 12.49 -15.60
C ASP A 10 -23.09 13.73 -16.27
N PRO A 11 -23.58 13.62 -17.52
CA PRO A 11 -24.11 14.77 -18.26
C PRO A 11 -25.38 15.34 -17.60
N THR A 12 -25.99 14.61 -16.67
CA THR A 12 -27.18 15.04 -15.93
C THR A 12 -26.87 15.72 -14.60
N ARG A 13 -25.64 15.60 -14.08
CA ARG A 13 -25.21 16.15 -12.78
C ARG A 13 -23.76 16.65 -12.79
N PRO A 14 -23.47 17.77 -13.49
CA PRO A 14 -22.10 18.27 -13.67
C PRO A 14 -21.40 18.75 -12.38
N ASN A 15 -22.16 18.98 -11.30
CA ASN A 15 -21.66 19.45 -10.00
C ASN A 15 -21.64 18.37 -8.91
N ALA A 16 -21.93 17.11 -9.24
CA ALA A 16 -21.83 16.02 -8.28
C ALA A 16 -20.35 15.63 -8.12
N LEU A 17 -19.85 15.60 -6.88
CA LEU A 17 -18.58 14.97 -6.58
C LEU A 17 -18.75 13.47 -6.79
N PHE A 18 -18.13 12.90 -7.82
CA PHE A 18 -18.06 11.46 -8.01
C PHE A 18 -16.78 10.95 -7.34
N GLN A 19 -16.93 10.01 -6.43
CA GLN A 19 -15.80 9.25 -5.91
C GLN A 19 -15.31 8.35 -7.03
N VAL A 20 -14.06 8.55 -7.47
CA VAL A 20 -13.42 7.65 -8.43
C VAL A 20 -12.64 6.61 -7.63
N GLN A 21 -12.91 5.34 -7.87
CA GLN A 21 -12.16 4.23 -7.29
C GLN A 21 -11.28 3.60 -8.38
N GLU A 22 -9.99 3.45 -8.09
CA GLU A 22 -9.02 2.78 -8.95
C GLU A 22 -8.40 1.59 -8.21
N LEU A 23 -8.47 0.41 -8.82
CA LEU A 23 -7.80 -0.80 -8.31
C LEU A 23 -6.53 -1.06 -9.12
N VAL A 24 -5.38 -1.00 -8.45
CA VAL A 24 -4.08 -1.30 -9.03
C VAL A 24 -3.75 -2.77 -8.80
N HIS A 25 -3.30 -3.45 -9.85
CA HIS A 25 -2.96 -4.86 -9.81
C HIS A 25 -1.47 -5.07 -10.08
N ASP A 26 -0.89 -6.12 -9.50
CA ASP A 26 0.45 -6.58 -9.85
C ASP A 26 0.47 -7.40 -11.16
N ALA A 27 1.66 -7.85 -11.56
CA ALA A 27 1.85 -8.67 -12.76
C ALA A 27 1.13 -10.03 -12.72
N TRP A 28 0.72 -10.49 -11.54
CA TRP A 28 -0.07 -11.71 -11.33
C TRP A 28 -1.57 -11.43 -11.23
N GLY A 29 -2.01 -10.18 -11.41
CA GLY A 29 -3.41 -9.79 -11.35
C GLY A 29 -3.95 -9.68 -9.93
N ARG A 30 -3.08 -9.59 -8.90
CA ARG A 30 -3.51 -9.38 -7.52
C ARG A 30 -3.65 -7.90 -7.24
N GLU A 31 -4.73 -7.51 -6.57
CA GLU A 31 -4.95 -6.14 -6.12
C GLU A 31 -3.85 -5.73 -5.11
N ILE A 32 -3.02 -4.76 -5.44
CA ILE A 32 -1.95 -4.27 -4.55
C ILE A 32 -2.26 -2.91 -3.94
N GLU A 33 -3.17 -2.16 -4.54
CA GLU A 33 -3.55 -0.83 -4.06
C GLU A 33 -4.98 -0.49 -4.50
N ASP A 34 -5.76 0.06 -3.58
CA ASP A 34 -7.08 0.64 -3.82
C ASP A 34 -6.97 2.15 -3.57
N ARG A 35 -7.27 2.94 -4.58
CA ARG A 35 -7.18 4.41 -4.53
C ARG A 35 -8.54 5.02 -4.67
N GLN A 36 -8.82 5.96 -3.77
CA GLN A 36 -10.06 6.72 -3.74
C GLN A 36 -9.72 8.19 -3.96
N TYR A 37 -10.28 8.75 -5.01
CA TYR A 37 -10.09 10.14 -5.40
C TYR A 37 -11.34 10.93 -5.08
N ASP A 38 -11.16 12.06 -4.39
CA ASP A 38 -12.16 13.10 -4.36
C ASP A 38 -11.98 13.95 -5.62
N TRP A 39 -13.03 14.08 -6.44
CA TRP A 39 -12.99 14.95 -7.61
C TRP A 39 -13.03 16.42 -7.18
N LEU A 40 -11.89 16.97 -6.77
CA LEU A 40 -11.77 18.40 -6.46
C LEU A 40 -11.40 19.18 -7.74
N GLU A 41 -12.31 20.06 -8.15
CA GLU A 41 -12.02 21.22 -9.01
C GLU A 41 -11.54 20.94 -10.45
N GLY A 42 -11.95 19.83 -11.07
CA GLY A 42 -11.74 19.63 -12.50
C GLY A 42 -10.26 19.52 -12.91
N LYS A 43 -9.39 19.13 -11.97
CA LYS A 43 -7.99 18.83 -12.29
C LYS A 43 -7.90 17.60 -13.21
N PRO A 44 -7.01 17.61 -14.22
CA PRO A 44 -6.82 16.44 -15.06
C PRO A 44 -6.27 15.29 -14.23
N PHE A 45 -7.05 14.21 -14.14
CA PHE A 45 -6.57 12.90 -13.69
C PHE A 45 -5.35 12.49 -14.54
N PRO A 46 -4.24 11.94 -14.00
CA PRO A 46 -3.99 11.46 -12.63
C PRO A 46 -2.80 12.15 -11.90
N ALA A 47 -2.19 13.19 -12.46
CA ALA A 47 -0.83 13.57 -12.05
C ALA A 47 -0.73 14.28 -10.69
N ASP A 48 -1.73 15.11 -10.32
CA ASP A 48 -1.62 16.03 -9.16
C ASP A 48 -2.89 16.07 -8.29
N VAL A 49 -3.69 15.00 -8.30
CA VAL A 49 -4.92 14.91 -7.51
C VAL A 49 -4.64 14.13 -6.22
N PRO A 50 -4.86 14.72 -5.02
CA PRO A 50 -4.78 13.98 -3.76
C PRO A 50 -5.74 12.79 -3.74
N PHE A 51 -5.31 11.66 -3.17
CA PHE A 51 -6.11 10.46 -3.03
C PHE A 51 -5.84 9.77 -1.70
N LEU A 52 -6.85 9.04 -1.21
CA LEU A 52 -6.68 8.07 -0.14
C LEU A 52 -6.26 6.75 -0.78
N ALA A 53 -5.27 6.09 -0.21
CA ALA A 53 -4.83 4.78 -0.68
C ALA A 53 -4.84 3.76 0.45
N GLN A 54 -5.27 2.55 0.10
CA GLN A 54 -5.07 1.36 0.90
C GLN A 54 -4.18 0.41 0.11
N ARG A 55 -3.14 -0.15 0.74
CA ARG A 55 -2.21 -1.09 0.09
C ARG A 55 -2.33 -2.48 0.67
N TYR A 56 -2.13 -3.47 -0.19
CA TYR A 56 -2.26 -4.88 0.16
C TYR A 56 -0.93 -5.60 -0.04
N LEU A 57 -0.50 -6.35 0.97
CA LEU A 57 0.60 -7.29 0.86
C LEU A 57 0.08 -8.71 1.00
N TYR A 58 0.73 -9.61 0.26
CA TYR A 58 0.38 -11.02 0.19
C TYR A 58 1.50 -11.83 0.81
N ASP A 59 1.13 -12.90 1.50
CA ASP A 59 2.07 -13.93 1.92
C ASP A 59 2.47 -14.86 0.76
N ASN A 60 3.30 -15.85 1.07
CA ASN A 60 3.78 -16.84 0.09
C ASN A 60 2.69 -17.81 -0.37
N TRP A 61 1.50 -17.78 0.25
CA TRP A 61 0.36 -18.61 -0.09
C TRP A 61 -0.71 -17.81 -0.85
N GLU A 62 -0.34 -16.63 -1.34
CA GLU A 62 -1.23 -15.71 -2.06
C GLU A 62 -2.39 -15.18 -1.20
N GLY A 63 -2.33 -15.39 0.11
CA GLY A 63 -3.26 -14.82 1.07
C GLY A 63 -2.92 -13.37 1.36
N ARG A 64 -3.93 -12.50 1.39
CA ARG A 64 -3.77 -11.11 1.83
C ARG A 64 -3.42 -11.10 3.32
N SER A 65 -2.16 -10.81 3.63
CA SER A 65 -1.60 -10.90 4.98
C SER A 65 -1.42 -9.55 5.65
N VAL A 66 -1.28 -8.46 4.87
CA VAL A 66 -1.18 -7.10 5.43
C VAL A 66 -2.05 -6.13 4.66
N VAL A 67 -2.81 -5.32 5.38
CA VAL A 67 -3.55 -4.17 4.85
C VAL A 67 -2.97 -2.90 5.44
N ILE A 68 -2.37 -2.05 4.62
CA ILE A 68 -1.86 -0.73 5.02
C ILE A 68 -2.95 0.28 4.69
N ARG A 69 -3.61 0.80 5.71
CA ARG A 69 -4.71 1.76 5.58
C ARG A 69 -4.21 3.15 5.22
N HIS A 70 -5.14 4.02 4.84
CA HIS A 70 -4.85 5.42 4.47
C HIS A 70 -4.23 6.26 5.59
N ASP A 71 -4.42 5.86 6.84
CA ASP A 71 -3.84 6.47 8.04
C ASP A 71 -2.44 5.89 8.40
N ASN A 72 -1.87 5.05 7.53
CA ASN A 72 -0.63 4.30 7.74
C ASN A 72 -0.67 3.28 8.90
N VAL A 73 -1.88 2.91 9.37
CA VAL A 73 -2.03 1.75 10.27
C VAL A 73 -2.00 0.48 9.42
N GLN A 74 -1.16 -0.47 9.84
CA GLN A 74 -1.05 -1.79 9.23
C GLN A 74 -1.88 -2.78 10.02
N GLU A 75 -2.80 -3.45 9.35
CA GLU A 75 -3.52 -4.60 9.86
C GLU A 75 -2.85 -5.87 9.34
N HIS A 76 -2.29 -6.65 10.24
CA HIS A 76 -1.65 -7.91 9.91
C HIS A 76 -2.60 -9.06 10.22
N THR A 77 -2.65 -10.04 9.32
CA THR A 77 -3.33 -11.31 9.46
C THR A 77 -2.27 -12.41 9.33
N LEU A 78 -2.13 -13.22 10.37
CA LEU A 78 -1.37 -14.47 10.32
C LEU A 78 -2.35 -15.64 10.40
N PHE A 79 -2.19 -16.56 9.45
CA PHE A 79 -2.86 -17.84 9.45
C PHE A 79 -1.90 -18.90 10.00
N ASP A 80 -2.25 -19.53 11.11
CA ASP A 80 -1.47 -20.61 11.70
C ASP A 80 -2.22 -21.95 11.58
N PRO A 81 -1.91 -22.77 10.56
CA PRO A 81 -2.58 -24.06 10.34
C PRO A 81 -2.27 -25.11 11.42
N THR A 82 -1.33 -24.84 12.33
CA THR A 82 -0.93 -25.77 13.39
C THR A 82 -1.68 -25.53 14.69
N VAL A 83 -2.37 -24.40 14.80
CA VAL A 83 -3.13 -24.00 15.98
C VAL A 83 -4.61 -24.03 15.63
N GLU A 84 -5.35 -24.88 16.34
CA GLU A 84 -6.80 -24.98 16.24
C GLU A 84 -7.47 -24.32 17.45
N ASP A 85 -8.65 -23.72 17.25
CA ASP A 85 -9.50 -23.27 18.36
C ASP A 85 -10.21 -24.47 19.04
N GLU A 86 -10.96 -24.21 20.13
CA GLU A 86 -11.73 -25.24 20.84
C GLU A 86 -12.75 -25.98 19.93
N ASN A 87 -13.09 -25.38 18.78
CA ASN A 87 -14.02 -25.91 17.79
C ASN A 87 -13.33 -26.54 16.57
N ARG A 88 -12.00 -26.73 16.60
CA ARG A 88 -11.17 -27.26 15.50
C ARG A 88 -11.13 -26.38 14.24
N ASN A 89 -11.33 -25.08 14.38
CA ASN A 89 -11.08 -24.13 13.29
C ASN A 89 -9.63 -23.68 13.33
N VAL A 90 -9.04 -23.43 12.15
CA VAL A 90 -7.70 -22.88 12.06
C VAL A 90 -7.65 -21.47 12.65
N CYS A 91 -6.71 -21.25 13.56
CA CYS A 91 -6.55 -19.97 14.24
C CYS A 91 -5.99 -18.90 13.29
N LYS A 92 -6.67 -17.76 13.30
CA LYS A 92 -6.23 -16.53 12.64
C LYS A 92 -5.90 -15.49 13.70
N THR A 93 -4.66 -15.02 13.70
CA THR A 93 -4.24 -13.92 14.58
C THR A 93 -4.24 -12.63 13.77
N THR A 94 -4.99 -11.63 14.24
CA THR A 94 -5.01 -10.29 13.65
C THR A 94 -4.48 -9.27 14.65
N TRP A 95 -3.58 -8.39 14.24
CA TRP A 95 -3.10 -7.29 15.07
C TRP A 95 -2.91 -6.02 14.25
N LEU A 96 -2.95 -4.88 14.94
CA LEU A 96 -2.70 -3.56 14.37
C LEU A 96 -1.29 -3.09 14.74
N GLN A 97 -0.57 -2.55 13.77
CA GLN A 97 0.75 -1.97 13.95
C GLN A 97 0.80 -0.61 13.25
N VAL A 98 1.20 0.44 13.98
CA VAL A 98 1.50 1.73 13.34
C VAL A 98 2.77 1.56 12.53
N ALA A 99 2.76 1.99 11.25
CA ALA A 99 3.96 1.99 10.44
C ALA A 99 5.02 2.91 11.09
N GLN A 100 6.00 2.34 11.80
CA GLN A 100 7.19 3.07 12.17
C GLN A 100 7.89 3.45 10.86
N GLN A 101 8.10 4.74 10.62
CA GLN A 101 9.01 5.20 9.56
C GLN A 101 10.34 4.50 9.79
N THR A 102 10.60 3.43 9.02
CA THR A 102 11.93 2.86 8.97
C THR A 102 12.75 3.85 8.17
N GLU A 103 13.34 4.84 8.86
CA GLU A 103 14.45 5.59 8.28
C GLU A 103 15.46 4.53 7.84
N LYS A 104 15.54 4.28 6.54
CA LYS A 104 16.62 3.50 5.95
C LYS A 104 17.89 4.22 6.36
N ALA A 105 18.57 3.72 7.40
CA ALA A 105 19.88 4.18 7.77
C ALA A 105 20.73 4.10 6.50
N ARG A 106 20.98 5.27 5.91
CA ARG A 106 21.85 5.44 4.76
C ARG A 106 23.19 4.91 5.22
N ARG A 107 23.56 3.71 4.77
CA ARG A 107 24.93 3.21 4.86
C ARG A 107 25.76 4.08 3.91
N SER A 108 26.17 5.25 4.40
CA SER A 108 27.25 6.03 3.81
C SER A 108 28.54 5.31 4.14
N GLY A 109 28.99 4.45 3.23
CA GLY A 109 30.42 4.23 3.06
C GLY A 109 31.06 5.56 2.66
N PRO A 110 32.22 5.89 3.24
CA PRO A 110 33.44 5.81 2.45
C PRO A 110 34.54 5.11 3.26
N GLY A 111 35.39 4.30 2.64
CA GLY A 111 36.51 4.85 1.89
C GLY A 111 37.76 4.80 2.79
N ALA A 112 38.70 3.96 2.39
CA ALA A 112 40.00 3.73 3.03
C ALA A 112 40.64 4.99 3.63
N MET A 113 41.03 4.92 4.91
CA MET A 113 42.09 5.79 5.43
C MET A 113 43.02 4.99 6.34
N ARG A 114 44.15 4.58 5.75
CA ARG A 114 45.31 4.04 6.46
C ARG A 114 45.78 5.04 7.51
N SER A 115 45.62 4.69 8.78
CA SER A 115 46.29 5.37 9.89
C SER A 115 47.62 4.66 10.17
N ARG A 116 48.73 5.33 9.84
CA ARG A 116 50.08 4.91 10.19
C ARG A 116 50.29 5.08 11.70
N ARG A 117 50.84 4.05 12.35
CA ARG A 117 51.50 4.16 13.66
C ARG A 117 52.53 5.30 13.64
N ARG A 118 52.52 6.15 14.66
CA ARG A 118 53.75 6.67 15.27
C ARG A 118 53.58 6.66 16.78
N TYR A 119 54.54 6.01 17.43
CA TYR A 119 54.86 6.19 18.84
C TYR A 119 55.58 7.53 19.00
N GLY A 120 55.31 8.21 20.10
CA GLY A 120 56.01 9.37 20.63
C GLY A 120 55.64 9.50 22.10
#